data_AF-A0A920G3E7-F1
#
_entry.id   AF-A0A920G3E7-F1
#
_cell.length_a   1.000
_cell.length_b   1.000
_cell.length_c   1.000
_cell.angle_alpha   90.00
_cell.angle_beta   90.00
_cell.angle_gamma   90.00
#
_symmetry.space_group_name_H-M   'P 1'
#
loop_
_entity.id
_entity.type
_entity.pdbx_description
1 polymer ?
#
loop_
_entity_poly.entity_id
_entity_poly.type
_entity_poly.pdbx_seq_one_letter_code
_entity_poly.pdbx_strand_id
1 'polypeptide(L)' 'MSDQISDAILDTYLTKDPDARVAVETLVKTGMVVVAGEVTTSGTVTTESLRKSSGRLC' A
#
# COMPACT_ATOMS: atom_id res chain seq x y z
N MET A 1 -2.30 5.20 -12.39
CA MET A 1 -2.74 5.72 -11.06
C MET A 1 -2.92 4.59 -10.07
N SER A 2 -3.62 3.50 -10.42
CA SER A 2 -3.75 2.34 -9.53
C SER A 2 -2.39 1.71 -9.21
N ASP A 3 -1.58 1.44 -10.24
CA ASP A 3 -0.27 0.79 -10.11
C ASP A 3 0.69 1.60 -9.23
N GLN A 4 0.66 2.93 -9.33
CA GLN A 4 1.49 3.81 -8.50
C GLN A 4 1.12 3.74 -7.01
N ILE A 5 -0.16 3.51 -6.69
CA ILE A 5 -0.62 3.33 -5.31
C ILE A 5 -0.18 1.96 -4.81
N SER A 6 -0.37 0.92 -5.62
CA SER A 6 0.10 -0.43 -5.27
C SER A 6 1.62 -0.50 -5.08
N ASP A 7 2.40 0.15 -5.95
CA ASP A 7 3.87 0.22 -5.85
C ASP A 7 4.32 0.96 -4.58
N ALA A 8 3.68 2.09 -4.25
CA ALA A 8 4.01 2.84 -3.03
C ALA A 8 3.73 2.02 -1.75
N ILE A 9 2.70 1.18 -1.77
CA ILE A 9 2.39 0.26 -0.68
C ILE A 9 3.46 -0.84 -0.62
N LEU A 10 3.76 -1.47 -1.76
CA LEU A 10 4.79 -2.50 -1.87
C LEU A 10 6.14 -2.00 -1.35
N ASP A 11 6.59 -0.82 -1.78
CA ASP A 11 7.83 -0.19 -1.34
C ASP A 11 7.85 0.05 0.16
N THR A 12 6.73 0.48 0.74
CA THR A 12 6.63 0.73 2.19
C THR A 12 6.82 -0.57 2.99
N TYR A 13 6.29 -1.68 2.50
CA TYR A 13 6.45 -2.99 3.13
C TYR A 13 7.85 -3.55 2.91
N LEU A 14 8.38 -3.52 1.67
CA LEU A 14 9.72 -4.02 1.35
C LEU A 14 10.84 -3.22 2.05
N THR A 15 10.64 -1.92 2.26
CA THR A 15 11.60 -1.08 3.00
C THR A 15 11.70 -1.49 4.48
N LYS A 16 10.59 -1.96 5.07
CA LYS A 16 10.54 -2.38 6.47
C LYS A 16 10.88 -3.85 6.67
N ASP A 17 10.54 -4.68 5.69
CA ASP A 17 10.73 -6.12 5.72
C ASP A 17 11.00 -6.62 4.29
N PRO A 18 12.28 -6.89 3.95
CA PRO A 18 12.68 -7.35 2.62
C PRO A 18 12.06 -8.70 2.22
N ASP A 19 11.68 -9.52 3.20
CA ASP A 19 11.06 -10.83 3.00
C ASP A 19 9.51 -10.76 2.98
N ALA A 20 8.94 -9.56 3.06
CA ALA A 20 7.50 -9.36 3.02
C ALA A 20 6.89 -9.86 1.70
N ARG A 21 5.76 -10.54 1.82
CA ARG A 21 4.92 -10.95 0.68
C ARG A 21 3.69 -10.06 0.65
N VAL A 22 3.59 -9.27 -0.41
CA VAL A 22 2.55 -8.26 -0.58
C VAL A 22 1.88 -8.54 -1.92
N ALA A 23 0.63 -9.00 -1.86
CA ALA A 23 -0.23 -9.20 -3.03
C ALA A 23 -1.45 -8.29 -2.87
N VAL A 24 -1.36 -7.07 -3.41
CA VAL A 24 -2.35 -6.02 -3.19
C VAL A 24 -2.88 -5.51 -4.52
N GLU A 25 -4.20 -5.45 -4.62
CA GLU A 25 -4.94 -4.91 -5.74
C GLU A 25 -5.56 -3.58 -5.34
N THR A 26 -5.40 -2.59 -6.21
CA THR A 26 -5.97 -1.26 -6.01
C THR A 26 -7.08 -1.05 -7.04
N LEU A 27 -8.26 -0.61 -6.57
CA LEU A 27 -9.38 -0.21 -7.40
C LEU A 27 -9.63 1.28 -7.21
N VAL A 28 -9.46 2.04 -8.29
CA VAL A 28 -9.64 3.49 -8.31
C VAL A 28 -10.96 3.83 -8.99
N LYS A 29 -11.81 4.60 -8.30
CA LYS A 29 -13.04 5.18 -8.85
C LYS A 29 -13.11 6.66 -8.48
N THR A 30 -13.96 7.43 -9.15
CA THR A 30 -14.13 8.86 -8.86
C THR A 30 -14.47 9.07 -7.39
N GLY A 31 -13.56 9.73 -6.66
CA GLY A 31 -13.71 10.05 -5.23
C GLY A 31 -13.44 8.89 -4.26
N MET A 32 -12.96 7.72 -4.73
CA MET A 32 -12.69 6.58 -3.85
C MET A 32 -11.56 5.70 -4.37
N VAL A 33 -10.68 5.29 -3.45
CA VAL A 33 -9.66 4.27 -3.70
C VAL A 33 -9.89 3.13 -2.71
N VAL A 34 -10.03 1.92 -3.23
CA VAL A 34 -10.10 0.69 -2.44
C VAL A 34 -8.82 -0.07 -2.65
N VAL A 35 -8.17 -0.45 -1.56
CA VAL A 35 -6.96 -1.28 -1.56
C VAL A 35 -7.32 -2.57 -0.85
N ALA A 36 -7.17 -3.70 -1.53
CA ALA A 36 -7.51 -5.02 -1.00
C ALA A 36 -6.46 -6.04 -1.41
N GLY A 37 -6.22 -7.04 -0.57
CA GLY A 37 -5.24 -8.07 -0.85
C GLY A 37 -4.69 -8.71 0.41
N GLU A 38 -3.65 -9.50 0.24
CA GLU A 38 -2.99 -10.22 1.31
C GLU A 38 -1.57 -9.70 1.50
N VAL A 39 -1.23 -9.39 2.76
CA VAL A 39 0.11 -8.98 3.15
C VAL A 39 0.59 -9.86 4.29
N THR A 40 1.70 -10.53 4.08
CA THR A 40 2.46 -11.24 5.11
C THR A 40 3.76 -10.49 5.34
N THR A 41 3.91 -9.94 6.53
CA THR A 41 5.13 -9.26 6.95
C THR A 41 5.36 -9.51 8.44
N SER A 42 6.63 -9.59 8.82
CA SER A 42 7.09 -9.60 10.20
C SER A 42 7.19 -8.18 10.78
N GLY A 43 7.20 -7.15 9.92
CA GLY A 43 7.30 -5.75 10.29
C GLY A 43 5.96 -5.11 10.66
N THR A 44 5.94 -4.29 11.71
CA THR A 44 4.74 -3.54 12.09
C THR A 44 4.54 -2.35 11.14
N VAL A 45 3.55 -2.44 10.26
CA VAL A 45 3.15 -1.34 9.37
C VAL A 45 1.84 -0.74 9.87
N THR A 46 1.93 0.46 10.43
CA THR A 46 0.75 1.25 10.79
C THR A 46 0.17 1.95 9.57
N THR A 47 -1.16 2.06 9.53
CA THR A 47 -1.94 2.76 8.48
C THR A 47 -1.48 4.21 8.25
N GLU A 48 -0.95 4.86 9.30
CA GLU A 48 -0.27 6.16 9.22
C GLU A 48 0.92 6.17 8.22
N SER A 49 1.71 5.09 8.17
CA SER A 49 2.87 4.98 7.29
C SER A 49 2.45 4.93 5.81
N LEU A 50 1.34 4.25 5.51
CA LEU A 50 0.81 4.11 4.14
C LEU A 50 0.18 5.42 3.63
N ARG A 51 -0.40 6.22 4.54
CA ARG A 51 -1.04 7.51 4.19
C ARG A 51 -0.06 8.56 3.69
N LYS A 52 1.23 8.44 4.02
CA LYS A 52 2.26 9.40 3.58
C LYS A 52 2.76 9.14 2.16
N SER A 53 2.72 7.89 1.71
CA SER A 53 3.22 7.48 0.39
C SER A 53 2.20 7.79 -0.71
N SER A 54 0.90 7.67 -0.41
CA SER A 54 -0.18 8.03 -1.33
C SER A 54 -0.63 9.48 -1.06
N GLY A 55 0.06 10.43 -1.69
CA GLY A 55 -0.19 11.85 -1.53
C GLY A 55 -1.67 12.21 -1.74
N ARG A 56 -2.28 12.76 -0.68
CA ARG A 56 -3.55 13.49 -0.68
C ARG A 56 -4.77 12.71 -1.22
N LEU A 57 -5.33 11.86 -0.36
CA LEU A 57 -6.75 11.51 -0.44
C LEU A 57 -7.56 12.71 0.09
N CYS A 58 -7.82 13.68 -0.78
CA CYS A 58 -8.88 14.67 -0.60
C CYS A 58 -9.98 14.40 -1.62
#